data_AF-E1AG32-F1
#
_entry.id   AF-E1AG32-F1
#
_cell.length_a   1.000
_cell.length_b   1.000
_cell.length_c   1.000
_cell.angle_alpha   90.00
_cell.angle_beta   90.00
_cell.angle_gamma   90.00
#
_symmetry.space_group_name_H-M   'P 1'
#
loop_
_entity.id
_entity.type
_entity.pdbx_description
1 polymer ?
#
loop_
_entity_poly.entity_id
_entity_poly.type
_entity_poly.pdbx_seq_one_letter_code
_entity_poly.pdbx_strand_id
1 'polypeptide(L)'
;GIGKSTTQNTVAALAEMGKKVMVVGCDPKADSTRLLLGGLSQQTVLDTLREEGEDVDLADIRLGGFGETLCVESGGPEPGVGCAGRGIITSINMLEQLGAYDESEGLDYTFYDVLGDVVCGGFAMPIRDGKA
;
A
#
# COMPACT_ATOMS: atom_id res chain seq x y z
N GLY A 1 -14.38 -5.76 -5.46
CA GLY A 1 -14.53 -4.59 -6.35
C GLY A 1 -13.98 -4.96 -7.70
N ILE A 2 -14.47 -4.34 -8.77
CA ILE A 2 -13.97 -4.56 -10.12
C ILE A 2 -12.55 -3.99 -10.17
N GLY A 3 -11.53 -4.78 -10.54
CA GLY A 3 -10.18 -4.26 -10.84
C GLY A 3 -9.04 -4.63 -9.88
N LYS A 4 -9.27 -4.95 -8.60
CA LYS A 4 -8.16 -5.29 -7.66
C LYS A 4 -7.33 -6.49 -8.11
N SER A 5 -8.00 -7.53 -8.59
CA SER A 5 -7.35 -8.71 -9.16
C SER A 5 -6.59 -8.37 -10.44
N THR A 6 -7.03 -7.37 -11.20
CA THR A 6 -6.35 -6.90 -12.42
C THR A 6 -5.04 -6.19 -12.06
N THR A 7 -5.03 -5.35 -11.03
CA THR A 7 -3.81 -4.70 -10.52
C THR A 7 -2.79 -5.74 -10.05
N GLN A 8 -3.21 -6.69 -9.22
CA GLN A 8 -2.33 -7.74 -8.70
C GLN A 8 -1.75 -8.63 -9.83
N ASN A 9 -2.56 -8.98 -10.83
CA ASN A 9 -2.07 -9.74 -11.99
C ASN A 9 -1.07 -8.93 -12.84
N THR A 10 -1.28 -7.62 -12.98
CA THR A 10 -0.37 -6.73 -13.72
C THR A 10 0.98 -6.63 -13.01
N VAL A 11 0.95 -6.47 -11.69
CA VAL A 11 2.16 -6.45 -10.84
C VAL A 11 2.90 -7.77 -10.93
N ALA A 12 2.18 -8.91 -10.85
CA ALA A 12 2.78 -10.22 -10.98
C ALA A 12 3.48 -10.41 -12.35
N ALA A 13 2.86 -9.93 -13.44
CA ALA A 13 3.47 -9.97 -14.77
C ALA A 13 4.75 -9.12 -14.86
N LEU A 14 4.75 -7.92 -14.27
CA LEU A 14 5.95 -7.06 -14.21
C LEU A 14 7.07 -7.72 -13.39
N ALA A 15 6.72 -8.36 -12.28
CA ALA A 15 7.66 -9.11 -11.46
C ALA A 15 8.30 -10.28 -12.23
N GLU A 16 7.51 -11.03 -13.00
CA GLU A 16 8.04 -12.08 -13.90
C GLU A 16 8.96 -11.52 -15.00
N MET A 17 8.76 -10.27 -15.40
CA MET A 17 9.65 -9.54 -16.32
C MET A 17 10.93 -9.02 -15.63
N GLY A 18 11.15 -9.36 -14.36
CA GLY A 18 12.31 -8.95 -13.57
C GLY A 18 12.26 -7.50 -13.09
N LYS A 19 11.06 -6.90 -13.02
CA LYS A 19 10.87 -5.55 -12.48
C LYS A 19 10.65 -5.59 -10.98
N LYS A 20 11.33 -4.70 -10.26
CA LYS A 20 11.14 -4.54 -8.82
C LYS A 20 9.95 -3.62 -8.58
N VAL A 21 8.86 -4.17 -8.06
CA VAL A 21 7.58 -3.46 -7.94
C VAL A 21 7.10 -3.47 -6.50
N MET A 22 6.64 -2.30 -6.02
CA MET A 22 5.94 -2.17 -4.76
C MET A 22 4.45 -1.87 -4.99
N VAL A 23 3.58 -2.49 -4.19
CA VAL A 23 2.14 -2.24 -4.17
C VAL A 23 1.74 -1.68 -2.81
N VAL A 24 1.10 -0.52 -2.84
CA VAL A 24 0.51 0.14 -1.68
C VAL A 24 -1.00 0.07 -1.81
N GLY A 25 -1.63 -0.77 -1.00
CA GLY A 25 -3.08 -0.86 -0.91
C GLY A 25 -3.66 0.36 -0.21
N CYS A 26 -4.53 1.10 -0.89
CA CYS A 26 -5.18 2.31 -0.40
C CYS A 26 -6.71 2.13 -0.30
N ASP A 27 -7.17 0.89 -0.14
CA ASP A 27 -8.55 0.55 0.17
C ASP A 27 -8.68 0.18 1.66
N PRO A 28 -9.62 0.78 2.41
CA PRO A 28 -9.92 0.41 3.80
C PRO A 28 -10.14 -1.08 4.07
N LYS A 29 -10.48 -1.86 3.04
CA LYS A 29 -10.65 -3.32 3.13
C LYS A 29 -9.34 -4.11 3.29
N ALA A 30 -8.19 -3.49 2.99
CA ALA A 30 -6.86 -4.06 3.15
C ALA A 30 -6.67 -5.47 2.51
N ASP A 31 -7.16 -5.64 1.28
CA ASP A 31 -7.08 -6.90 0.51
C ASP A 31 -6.43 -6.73 -0.88
N SER A 32 -5.72 -5.63 -1.08
CA SER A 32 -5.06 -5.21 -2.33
C SER A 32 -3.80 -6.00 -2.63
N THR A 33 -3.14 -6.57 -1.62
CA THR A 33 -1.91 -7.39 -1.76
C THR A 33 -2.15 -8.88 -1.50
N ARG A 34 -3.38 -9.26 -1.15
CA ARG A 34 -3.72 -10.60 -0.67
C ARG A 34 -3.29 -11.74 -1.61
N LEU A 35 -3.44 -11.59 -2.93
CA LEU A 35 -3.04 -12.66 -3.87
C LEU A 35 -1.52 -12.72 -4.07
N LEU A 36 -0.84 -11.57 -4.03
CA LEU A 36 0.62 -11.50 -4.08
C LEU A 36 1.26 -12.17 -2.85
N LEU A 37 0.59 -12.10 -1.71
CA LEU A 37 1.01 -12.75 -0.46
C LEU A 37 0.42 -14.17 -0.27
N GLY A 38 -0.09 -14.81 -1.33
CA GLY A 38 -0.55 -16.20 -1.25
C GLY A 38 -1.80 -16.42 -0.40
N GLY A 39 -2.65 -15.41 -0.26
CA GLY A 39 -3.87 -15.45 0.56
C GLY A 39 -3.71 -14.90 1.97
N LEU A 40 -2.50 -14.49 2.36
CA LEU A 40 -2.24 -13.84 3.64
C LEU A 40 -2.86 -12.45 3.69
N SER A 41 -3.53 -12.14 4.81
CA SER A 41 -3.91 -10.77 5.15
C SER A 41 -2.82 -10.20 6.04
N GLN A 42 -2.03 -9.28 5.50
CA GLN A 42 -0.98 -8.61 6.26
C GLN A 42 -1.56 -7.56 7.22
N GLN A 43 -0.80 -7.25 8.26
CA GLN A 43 -1.10 -6.12 9.13
C GLN A 43 -0.97 -4.81 8.36
N THR A 44 -1.84 -3.83 8.67
CA THR A 44 -1.87 -2.55 7.94
C THR A 44 -1.02 -1.51 8.65
N VAL A 45 -0.51 -0.53 7.90
CA VAL A 45 0.28 0.58 8.45
C VAL A 45 -0.46 1.28 9.59
N LEU A 46 -1.77 1.54 9.41
CA LEU A 46 -2.57 2.21 10.44
C LEU A 46 -2.86 1.32 11.65
N ASP A 47 -2.89 0.00 11.50
CA ASP A 47 -3.05 -0.92 12.63
C ASP A 47 -1.73 -1.03 13.41
N THR A 48 -0.59 -1.20 12.72
CA THR A 48 0.75 -1.21 13.35
C THR A 48 1.00 0.09 14.10
N LEU A 49 0.72 1.25 13.51
CA LEU A 49 0.81 2.55 14.17
C LEU A 49 -0.05 2.66 15.44
N ARG A 50 -1.21 1.99 15.48
CA ARG A 50 -2.10 1.99 16.66
C ARG A 50 -1.56 1.10 17.78
N GLU A 51 -0.87 0.03 17.43
CA GLU A 51 -0.33 -0.94 18.38
C GLU A 51 1.04 -0.52 18.91
N GLU A 52 1.91 -0.02 18.04
CA GLU A 52 3.33 0.23 18.32
C GLU A 52 3.67 1.73 18.48
N GLY A 53 2.79 2.63 18.04
CA GLY A 53 3.02 4.07 18.12
C GLY A 53 3.93 4.56 16.99
N GLU A 54 4.96 5.36 17.32
CA GLU A 54 5.91 5.91 16.33
C GLU A 54 7.13 5.02 16.10
N ASP A 55 7.34 3.99 16.93
CA ASP A 55 8.46 3.05 16.82
C ASP A 55 8.15 1.91 15.83
N VAL A 56 7.79 2.27 14.59
CA VAL A 56 7.45 1.32 13.51
C VAL A 56 8.61 1.24 12.52
N ASP A 57 9.12 0.04 12.24
CA ASP A 57 10.12 -0.16 11.19
C ASP A 57 9.45 -0.52 9.85
N LEU A 58 10.18 -0.29 8.75
CA LEU A 58 9.69 -0.63 7.40
C LEU A 58 9.35 -2.12 7.26
N ALA A 59 10.07 -2.98 7.97
CA ALA A 59 9.87 -4.42 7.93
C ALA A 59 8.54 -4.88 8.56
N ASP A 60 7.96 -4.07 9.46
CA ASP A 60 6.71 -4.41 10.16
C ASP A 60 5.49 -4.19 9.25
N ILE A 61 5.62 -3.29 8.28
CA ILE A 61 4.52 -2.87 7.40
C ILE A 61 4.70 -3.27 5.93
N ARG A 62 5.87 -3.79 5.57
CA ARG A 62 6.22 -4.18 4.19
C ARG A 62 6.62 -5.65 4.12
N LEU A 63 5.83 -6.43 3.40
CA LEU A 63 6.09 -7.85 3.18
C LEU A 63 6.54 -8.14 1.75
N GLY A 64 7.39 -9.16 1.59
CA GLY A 64 7.71 -9.74 0.30
C GLY A 64 6.59 -10.67 -0.17
N GLY A 65 6.20 -10.54 -1.43
CA GLY A 65 5.21 -11.38 -2.10
C GLY A 65 5.77 -12.14 -3.30
N PHE A 66 4.86 -12.58 -4.16
CA PHE A 66 5.18 -13.26 -5.42
C PHE A 66 6.17 -12.46 -6.27
N GLY A 67 7.17 -13.13 -6.85
CA GLY A 67 8.13 -12.50 -7.76
C GLY A 67 8.97 -11.37 -7.12
N GLU A 68 9.27 -11.45 -5.82
CA GLU A 68 10.00 -10.39 -5.08
C GLU A 68 9.27 -9.04 -5.05
N THR A 69 7.94 -9.06 -5.28
CA THR A 69 7.10 -7.87 -5.10
C THR A 69 7.08 -7.44 -3.64
N LEU A 70 6.99 -6.14 -3.42
CA LEU A 70 6.86 -5.57 -2.09
C LEU A 70 5.41 -5.14 -1.87
N CYS A 71 4.84 -5.52 -0.73
CA CYS A 71 3.43 -5.37 -0.44
C CYS A 71 3.23 -4.57 0.84
N VAL A 72 2.38 -3.55 0.79
CA VAL A 72 1.97 -2.73 1.94
C VAL A 72 0.45 -2.52 1.88
N GLU A 73 -0.24 -2.52 3.02
CA GLU A 73 -1.63 -2.09 3.13
C GLU A 73 -1.73 -0.87 4.05
N SER A 74 -2.30 0.23 3.57
CA SER A 74 -2.52 1.43 4.38
C SER A 74 -3.45 1.15 5.56
N GLY A 75 -4.51 0.38 5.30
CA GLY A 75 -5.61 0.17 6.24
C GLY A 75 -6.62 1.30 6.23
N GLY A 76 -7.68 1.14 7.02
CA GLY A 76 -8.74 2.11 7.17
C GLY A 76 -8.90 2.56 8.62
N PRO A 77 -9.53 3.73 8.86
CA PRO A 77 -9.98 4.06 10.20
C PRO A 77 -11.05 3.07 10.67
N GLU A 78 -11.28 3.01 11.98
CA GLU A 78 -12.41 2.27 12.52
C GLU A 78 -13.73 2.70 11.85
N PRO A 79 -14.60 1.74 11.49
CA PRO A 79 -15.88 2.03 10.86
C PRO A 79 -16.69 3.05 11.66
N GLY A 80 -17.01 4.18 11.03
CA GLY A 80 -17.81 5.25 11.63
C GLY A 80 -17.04 6.29 12.46
N VAL A 81 -15.71 6.16 12.60
CA VAL A 81 -14.90 7.05 13.47
C VAL A 81 -13.98 7.99 12.69
N GLY A 82 -13.43 7.56 11.54
CA GLY A 82 -12.41 8.35 10.82
C GLY A 82 -12.63 8.54 9.32
N CYS A 83 -11.68 9.21 8.67
CA CYS A 83 -11.67 9.44 7.23
C CYS A 83 -10.63 8.55 6.54
N ALA A 84 -11.08 7.63 5.69
CA ALA A 84 -10.22 6.73 4.92
C ALA A 84 -9.12 7.47 4.15
N GLY A 85 -9.46 8.62 3.55
CA GLY A 85 -8.49 9.45 2.82
C GLY A 85 -7.37 10.00 3.70
N ARG A 86 -7.62 10.32 4.98
CA ARG A 86 -6.57 10.77 5.90
C ARG A 86 -5.64 9.62 6.27
N GLY A 87 -6.18 8.41 6.38
CA GLY A 87 -5.40 7.19 6.62
C GLY A 87 -4.36 6.95 5.54
N ILE A 88 -4.76 7.05 4.27
CA ILE A 88 -3.88 6.90 3.11
C ILE A 88 -2.71 7.89 3.16
N ILE A 89 -3.00 9.18 3.44
CA ILE A 89 -1.97 10.22 3.56
C ILE A 89 -0.98 9.84 4.67
N THR A 90 -1.47 9.45 5.84
CA THR A 90 -0.62 9.04 6.96
C THR A 90 0.27 7.85 6.58
N SER A 91 -0.28 6.83 5.92
CA SER A 91 0.50 5.66 5.52
C SER A 91 1.57 5.99 4.49
N ILE A 92 1.26 6.83 3.50
CA ILE A 92 2.25 7.23 2.47
C ILE A 92 3.37 8.05 3.11
N ASN A 93 3.04 9.01 3.98
CA ASN A 93 4.05 9.81 4.68
C ASN A 93 4.94 8.92 5.57
N MET A 94 4.38 7.93 6.24
CA MET A 94 5.15 6.97 7.03
C MET A 94 6.12 6.16 6.14
N LEU A 95 5.64 5.64 5.01
CA LEU A 95 6.50 4.92 4.06
C LEU A 95 7.65 5.80 3.54
N GLU A 96 7.41 7.08 3.30
CA GLU A 96 8.46 8.03 2.93
C GLU A 96 9.46 8.26 4.07
N GLN A 97 8.99 8.44 5.29
CA GLN A 97 9.85 8.62 6.47
C GLN A 97 10.74 7.41 6.74
N LEU A 98 10.23 6.20 6.45
CA LEU A 98 10.95 4.94 6.61
C LEU A 98 11.83 4.57 5.41
N GLY A 99 11.94 5.45 4.39
CA GLY A 99 12.81 5.24 3.24
C GLY A 99 12.31 4.19 2.24
N ALA A 100 11.01 3.87 2.24
CA ALA A 100 10.44 2.83 1.37
C ALA A 100 10.57 3.13 -0.14
N TYR A 101 10.84 4.40 -0.49
CA TYR A 101 10.99 4.90 -1.86
C TYR A 101 12.41 5.37 -2.17
N ASP A 102 13.37 5.14 -1.28
CA ASP A 102 14.75 5.57 -1.49
C ASP A 102 15.37 4.86 -2.70
N GLU A 103 16.32 5.51 -3.37
CA GLU A 103 17.02 4.90 -4.52
C GLU A 103 17.71 3.58 -4.16
N SER A 104 18.09 3.39 -2.89
CA SER A 104 18.64 2.14 -2.36
C SER A 104 17.67 0.96 -2.46
N GLU A 105 16.37 1.23 -2.46
CA GLU A 105 15.35 0.20 -2.67
C GLU A 105 15.30 -0.25 -4.14
N GLY A 106 15.75 0.57 -5.09
CA GLY A 106 15.84 0.19 -6.50
C GLY A 106 14.51 -0.21 -7.14
N LEU A 107 13.41 0.45 -6.74
CA LEU A 107 12.07 0.21 -7.28
C LEU A 107 11.99 0.69 -8.74
N ASP A 108 11.52 -0.17 -9.64
CA ASP A 108 11.15 0.23 -11.01
C ASP A 108 9.76 0.89 -11.03
N TYR A 109 8.83 0.40 -10.21
CA TYR A 109 7.44 0.85 -10.17
C TYR A 109 6.84 0.80 -8.76
N THR A 110 5.96 1.76 -8.48
CA THR A 110 5.06 1.74 -7.31
C THR A 110 3.62 1.84 -7.80
N PHE A 111 2.78 0.89 -7.38
CA PHE A 111 1.35 0.89 -7.66
C PHE A 111 0.56 1.25 -6.42
N TYR A 112 -0.36 2.21 -6.56
CA TYR A 112 -1.32 2.56 -5.51
C TYR A 112 -2.70 2.02 -5.90
N ASP A 113 -3.21 1.04 -5.15
CA ASP A 113 -4.57 0.49 -5.36
C ASP A 113 -5.58 1.35 -4.58
N VAL A 114 -6.04 2.44 -5.20
CA VAL A 114 -6.91 3.44 -4.58
C VAL A 114 -8.38 3.12 -4.83
N LEU A 115 -9.21 3.21 -3.78
CA LEU A 115 -10.66 3.04 -3.90
C LEU A 115 -11.27 4.15 -4.78
N GLY A 116 -11.78 3.77 -5.96
CA GLY A 116 -12.37 4.71 -6.92
C GLY A 116 -13.81 5.17 -6.64
N ASP A 117 -14.51 4.50 -5.71
CA ASP A 117 -15.95 4.76 -5.45
C ASP A 117 -16.20 6.00 -4.59
N VAL A 118 -15.19 6.50 -3.87
CA VAL A 118 -15.31 7.65 -2.95
C VAL A 118 -14.12 8.58 -3.16
N VAL A 119 -14.35 9.72 -3.80
CA VAL A 119 -13.31 10.72 -4.05
C VAL A 119 -13.43 11.87 -3.05
N CYS A 120 -12.77 11.75 -1.90
CA CYS A 120 -12.47 12.88 -1.01
C CYS A 120 -11.00 13.28 -1.17
N GLY A 121 -10.61 14.46 -0.66
CA GLY A 121 -9.26 15.02 -0.89
C GLY A 121 -8.08 14.13 -0.48
N GLY A 122 -8.30 13.15 0.40
CA GLY A 122 -7.26 12.19 0.78
C GLY A 122 -7.02 11.07 -0.25
N PHE A 123 -8.07 10.59 -0.93
CA PHE A 123 -7.91 9.58 -1.99
C PHE A 123 -7.23 10.14 -3.24
N ALA A 124 -7.36 11.45 -3.48
CA ALA A 124 -6.72 12.13 -4.61
C ALA A 124 -5.25 12.53 -4.35
N MET A 125 -4.74 12.33 -3.13
CA MET A 125 -3.41 12.80 -2.74
C MET A 125 -2.26 12.18 -3.57
N PRO A 126 -2.23 10.86 -3.84
CA PRO A 126 -1.17 10.28 -4.66
C PRO A 126 -1.03 10.96 -6.03
N ILE A 127 -2.16 11.31 -6.65
CA ILE A 127 -2.21 11.99 -7.94
C ILE A 127 -1.87 13.48 -7.82
N ARG A 128 -2.43 14.17 -6.81
CA ARG A 128 -2.24 15.62 -6.63
C ARG A 128 -0.81 15.99 -6.29
N ASP A 129 -0.16 15.18 -5.47
CA ASP A 129 1.17 15.48 -4.95
C ASP A 129 2.28 14.85 -5.82
N GLY A 130 1.93 14.34 -7.00
CA GLY A 130 2.89 13.79 -7.98
C GLY A 130 3.57 12.50 -7.52
N LYS A 131 2.92 11.73 -6.66
CA LYS A 131 3.43 10.48 -6.09
C LYS A 131 2.99 9.24 -6.87
N ALA A 132 2.28 9.41 -7.99
CA ALA A 132 1.74 8.38 -8.88
C ALA A 132 2.35 8.46 -10.28
#